data_AF-A0A9D9U4K2-F1
#
_entry.id   AF-A0A9D9U4K2-F1
#
_cell.length_a   1.000
_cell.length_b   1.000
_cell.length_c   1.000
_cell.angle_alpha   90.00
_cell.angle_beta   90.00
_cell.angle_gamma   90.00
#
_symmetry.space_group_name_H-M   'P 1'
#
loop_
_entity.id
_entity.type
_entity.pdbx_description
1 polymer ?
#
loop_
_entity_poly.entity_id
_entity_poly.type
_entity_poly.pdbx_seq_one_letter_code
_entity_poly.pdbx_strand_id
1 'polypeptide(L)'
;MNPMELFFAIVVSLLLIAAARMIFKRGLIGAILGGSIEKTYGDFYSSKTGMVTHRFKVHRVIKKNSPHVVIEYRQGSFGSGKLIPIELSKQDAEKLADFLKAAADEI
;
A
#
# COMPACT_ATOMS: atom_id res chain seq x y z
N MET A 1 -31.83 -28.21 2.12
CA MET A 1 -30.57 -27.68 1.55
C MET A 1 -29.59 -28.84 1.49
N ASN A 2 -29.14 -29.19 0.30
CA ASN A 2 -28.27 -30.33 0.09
C ASN A 2 -26.85 -30.02 0.58
N PRO A 3 -26.05 -31.02 1.02
CA PRO A 3 -24.70 -30.78 1.52
C PRO A 3 -23.79 -30.11 0.48
N MET A 4 -24.01 -30.36 -0.82
CA MET A 4 -23.35 -29.63 -1.90
C MET A 4 -23.72 -28.15 -1.96
N GLU A 5 -24.99 -27.80 -1.76
CA GLU A 5 -25.44 -26.40 -1.73
C GLU A 5 -24.85 -25.64 -0.55
N LEU A 6 -24.80 -26.28 0.63
CA LEU A 6 -24.17 -25.71 1.82
C LEU A 6 -22.67 -25.47 1.60
N PHE A 7 -21.96 -26.45 1.03
CA PHE A 7 -20.54 -26.32 0.71
C PHE A 7 -20.29 -25.17 -0.27
N PHE A 8 -21.08 -25.07 -1.34
CA PHE A 8 -20.95 -24.01 -2.32
C PHE A 8 -21.22 -22.62 -1.72
N ALA A 9 -22.24 -22.50 -0.88
CA ALA A 9 -22.56 -21.26 -0.17
C ALA A 9 -21.42 -20.78 0.73
N ILE A 10 -20.74 -21.69 1.42
CA ILE A 10 -19.58 -21.37 2.27
C ILE A 10 -18.40 -20.88 1.41
N VAL A 11 -18.07 -21.60 0.34
CA VAL A 11 -16.94 -21.24 -0.54
C VAL A 11 -17.17 -19.88 -1.19
N VAL A 12 -18.35 -19.65 -1.75
CA VAL A 12 -18.71 -18.36 -2.37
C VAL A 12 -18.63 -17.23 -1.33
N SER A 13 -19.13 -17.46 -0.12
CA SER A 13 -19.08 -16.47 0.96
C SER A 13 -17.63 -16.12 1.34
N LEU A 14 -16.72 -17.11 1.41
CA LEU A 14 -15.30 -16.87 1.67
C LEU A 14 -14.63 -16.07 0.55
N LEU A 15 -14.94 -16.37 -0.71
CA LEU A 15 -14.43 -15.63 -1.86
C LEU A 15 -14.91 -14.18 -1.85
N LEU A 16 -16.18 -13.94 -1.55
CA LEU A 16 -16.74 -12.59 -1.43
C LEU A 16 -16.09 -11.81 -0.30
N ILE A 17 -15.87 -12.42 0.86
CA ILE A 17 -15.16 -11.79 1.99
C ILE A 17 -13.71 -11.45 1.61
N ALA A 18 -13.02 -12.35 0.92
CA ALA A 18 -11.65 -12.11 0.46
C ALA A 18 -11.58 -10.95 -0.53
N ALA A 19 -12.46 -10.93 -1.53
CA ALA A 19 -12.57 -9.86 -2.52
C ALA A 19 -12.90 -8.52 -1.85
N ALA A 20 -13.91 -8.50 -0.98
CA ALA A 20 -14.28 -7.33 -0.19
C ALA A 20 -13.08 -6.80 0.60
N ARG A 21 -12.36 -7.67 1.33
CA ARG A 21 -11.16 -7.26 2.09
C ARG A 21 -10.08 -6.67 1.20
N MET A 22 -9.87 -7.16 -0.02
CA MET A 22 -8.88 -6.57 -0.93
C MET A 22 -9.32 -5.17 -1.41
N ILE A 23 -10.58 -5.01 -1.77
CA ILE A 23 -11.13 -3.74 -2.27
C ILE A 23 -11.16 -2.70 -1.15
N PHE A 24 -11.74 -3.04 -0.01
CA PHE A 24 -11.85 -2.11 1.12
C PHE A 24 -10.50 -1.74 1.71
N LYS A 25 -9.51 -2.66 1.75
CA LYS A 25 -8.16 -2.30 2.20
C LYS A 25 -7.50 -1.30 1.27
N ARG A 26 -7.60 -1.48 -0.04
CA ARG A 26 -7.04 -0.51 -1.02
C ARG A 26 -7.74 0.83 -0.95
N GLY A 27 -9.07 0.85 -0.85
CA GLY A 27 -9.85 2.08 -0.69
C GLY A 27 -9.50 2.82 0.60
N LEU A 28 -9.38 2.11 1.72
CA LEU A 28 -9.06 2.70 3.02
C LEU A 28 -7.64 3.23 3.09
N ILE A 29 -6.66 2.49 2.53
CA ILE A 29 -5.28 3.00 2.42
C ILE A 29 -5.25 4.22 1.50
N GLY A 30 -5.91 4.16 0.33
CA GLY A 30 -6.00 5.32 -0.57
C GLY A 30 -6.57 6.56 0.13
N ALA A 31 -7.66 6.40 0.89
CA ALA A 31 -8.24 7.48 1.67
C ALA A 31 -7.23 8.12 2.65
N ILE A 32 -6.40 7.31 3.31
CA ILE A 32 -5.33 7.81 4.19
C ILE A 32 -4.23 8.52 3.39
N LEU A 33 -3.92 8.04 2.18
CA LEU A 33 -3.00 8.71 1.24
C LEU A 33 -3.62 9.93 0.55
N GLY A 34 -4.85 10.31 0.88
CA GLY A 34 -5.53 11.49 0.33
C GLY A 34 -6.11 11.33 -1.07
N GLY A 35 -6.22 10.10 -1.62
CA GLY A 35 -6.79 9.86 -2.95
C GLY A 35 -6.93 8.39 -3.35
N SER A 36 -7.22 8.11 -4.62
CA SER A 36 -7.31 6.71 -5.08
C SER A 36 -5.95 6.21 -5.53
N ILE A 37 -5.50 5.06 -5.03
CA ILE A 37 -4.26 4.41 -5.49
C ILE A 37 -4.52 3.82 -6.87
N GLU A 38 -3.93 4.42 -7.89
CA GLU A 38 -4.02 3.93 -9.27
C GLU A 38 -2.98 2.84 -9.52
N LYS A 39 -1.74 3.05 -9.05
CA LYS A 39 -0.63 2.12 -9.26
C LYS A 39 0.33 2.13 -8.07
N THR A 40 0.94 0.98 -7.78
CA THR A 40 2.07 0.86 -6.85
C THR A 40 3.30 0.48 -7.67
N TYR A 41 4.37 1.28 -7.59
CA TYR A 41 5.60 1.08 -8.37
C TYR A 41 6.63 0.23 -7.64
N GLY A 42 6.65 0.29 -6.30
CA GLY A 42 7.63 -0.40 -5.49
C GLY A 42 7.08 -0.73 -4.12
N ASP A 43 7.60 -1.82 -3.55
CA ASP A 43 7.25 -2.31 -2.23
C ASP A 43 8.52 -2.87 -1.58
N PHE A 44 9.15 -2.04 -0.75
CA PHE A 44 10.45 -2.30 -0.14
C PHE A 44 10.26 -2.64 1.33
N TYR A 45 10.78 -3.78 1.73
CA TYR A 45 10.90 -4.14 3.13
C TYR A 45 12.21 -3.55 3.66
N SER A 46 12.12 -2.59 4.57
CA SER A 46 13.32 -1.90 5.07
C SER A 46 14.02 -2.73 6.14
N SER A 47 13.29 -3.19 7.16
CA SER A 47 13.86 -3.99 8.23
C SER A 47 12.77 -4.62 9.11
N LYS A 48 13.14 -5.70 9.79
CA LYS A 48 12.40 -6.29 10.90
C LYS A 48 13.25 -6.18 12.15
N THR A 49 12.78 -5.40 13.13
CA THR A 49 13.43 -5.32 14.44
C THR A 49 12.48 -5.89 15.47
N GLY A 50 12.71 -7.14 15.87
CA GLY A 50 11.81 -7.89 16.74
C GLY A 50 10.42 -8.07 16.12
N MET A 51 9.38 -7.57 16.80
CA MET A 51 7.98 -7.60 16.33
C MET A 51 7.60 -6.39 15.46
N VAL A 52 8.50 -5.43 15.28
CA VAL A 52 8.24 -4.23 14.46
C VAL A 52 8.72 -4.47 13.03
N THR A 53 7.86 -4.15 12.08
CA THR A 53 8.11 -4.27 10.63
C THR A 53 8.04 -2.91 9.98
N HIS A 54 9.05 -2.58 9.18
CA HIS A 54 9.12 -1.32 8.45
C HIS A 54 9.00 -1.59 6.95
N ARG A 55 8.06 -0.90 6.30
CA ARG A 55 7.77 -1.08 4.88
C ARG A 55 7.58 0.25 4.20
N PHE A 56 8.19 0.42 3.04
CA PHE A 56 8.03 1.58 2.18
C PHE A 56 7.35 1.14 0.89
N LYS A 57 6.34 1.86 0.45
CA LYS A 57 5.73 1.66 -0.85
C LYS A 57 5.64 2.96 -1.60
N VAL A 58 5.77 2.90 -2.91
CA VAL A 58 5.64 4.09 -3.77
C VAL A 58 4.39 3.94 -4.63
N HIS A 59 3.49 4.91 -4.53
CA HIS A 59 2.19 4.89 -5.19
C HIS A 59 2.04 6.07 -6.16
N ARG A 60 1.33 5.82 -7.26
CA ARG A 60 0.60 6.86 -8.00
C ARG A 60 -0.79 6.97 -7.39
N VAL A 61 -1.10 8.13 -6.85
CA VAL A 61 -2.38 8.44 -6.23
C VAL A 61 -3.08 9.52 -7.05
N ILE A 62 -4.35 9.32 -7.37
CA ILE A 62 -5.19 10.34 -8.01
C ILE A 62 -5.92 11.12 -6.91
N LYS A 63 -5.59 12.41 -6.78
CA LYS A 63 -6.19 13.35 -5.81
C LYS A 63 -6.78 14.52 -6.58
N LYS A 64 -8.09 14.75 -6.42
CA LYS A 64 -8.83 15.81 -7.15
C LYS A 64 -8.55 15.81 -8.67
N ASN A 65 -8.54 14.63 -9.30
CA ASN A 65 -8.21 14.40 -10.73
C ASN A 65 -6.78 14.71 -11.17
N SER A 66 -5.86 15.00 -10.25
CA SER A 66 -4.44 15.15 -10.55
C SER A 66 -3.64 13.95 -10.05
N PRO A 67 -2.65 13.45 -10.81
CA PRO A 67 -1.76 12.40 -10.35
C PRO A 67 -0.68 12.95 -9.41
N HIS A 68 -0.51 12.30 -8.27
CA HIS A 68 0.52 12.59 -7.28
C HIS A 68 1.35 11.34 -6.99
N VAL A 69 2.62 11.53 -6.64
CA VAL A 69 3.48 10.46 -6.13
C VAL A 69 3.40 10.50 -4.62
N VAL A 70 3.09 9.35 -4.00
CA VAL A 70 3.02 9.23 -2.55
C VAL A 70 3.86 8.07 -2.09
N ILE A 71 4.77 8.33 -1.15
CA ILE A 71 5.50 7.29 -0.45
C ILE A 71 4.69 6.93 0.80
N GLU A 72 4.23 5.69 0.87
CA GLU A 72 3.63 5.11 2.06
C GLU A 72 4.74 4.52 2.93
N TYR A 73 4.98 5.14 4.09
CA TYR A 73 5.77 4.50 5.15
C TYR A 73 4.83 3.80 6.13
N ARG A 74 4.99 2.50 6.28
CA ARG A 74 4.23 1.67 7.21
C ARG A 74 5.16 1.08 8.27
N GLN A 75 4.88 1.43 9.51
CA GLN A 75 5.46 0.79 10.69
C GLN A 75 4.40 -0.12 11.31
N GLY A 76 4.54 -1.42 11.17
CA GLY A 76 3.63 -2.41 11.76
C GLY A 76 4.21 -3.03 13.03
N SER A 77 3.42 -3.07 14.10
CA SER A 77 3.68 -3.83 15.33
C SER A 77 2.52 -4.77 15.62
N PHE A 78 2.68 -5.69 16.58
CA PHE A 78 1.62 -6.63 16.96
C PHE A 78 0.42 -5.86 17.57
N GLY A 79 -0.62 -5.62 16.77
CA GLY A 79 -1.85 -4.94 17.19
C GLY A 79 -1.96 -3.45 16.86
N SER A 80 -0.87 -2.79 16.42
CA SER A 80 -0.93 -1.39 15.96
C SER A 80 -0.04 -1.15 14.75
N GLY A 81 -0.51 -0.33 13.81
CA GLY A 81 0.27 0.07 12.65
C GLY A 81 0.17 1.57 12.44
N LYS A 82 1.31 2.24 12.27
CA LYS A 82 1.37 3.63 11.85
C LYS A 82 1.61 3.69 10.35
N LEU A 83 0.78 4.46 9.67
CA LEU A 83 0.95 4.77 8.25
C LEU A 83 1.21 6.26 8.13
N ILE A 84 2.31 6.63 7.49
CA ILE A 84 2.71 8.02 7.26
C ILE A 84 2.77 8.23 5.75
N PRO A 85 1.86 9.04 5.16
CA PRO A 85 1.95 9.43 3.77
C PRO A 85 2.97 10.56 3.60
N ILE A 86 3.85 10.42 2.61
CA ILE A 86 4.75 11.49 2.18
C ILE A 86 4.38 11.81 0.73
N GLU A 87 3.66 12.91 0.53
CA GLU A 87 3.31 13.41 -0.81
C GLU A 87 4.54 14.10 -1.42
N LEU A 88 4.85 13.75 -2.66
CA LEU A 88 5.93 14.37 -3.43
C LEU A 88 5.35 15.05 -4.66
N SER A 89 5.86 16.26 -4.95
CA SER A 89 5.67 16.85 -6.27
C SER A 89 6.44 16.04 -7.32
N LYS A 90 6.11 16.22 -8.60
CA LYS A 90 6.88 15.59 -9.69
C LYS A 90 8.37 15.94 -9.61
N GLN A 91 8.68 17.21 -9.35
CA GLN A 91 10.06 17.70 -9.27
C GLN A 91 10.81 17.12 -8.06
N ASP A 92 10.15 17.01 -6.91
CA ASP A 92 10.78 16.42 -5.72
C ASP A 92 10.99 14.92 -5.87
N ALA A 93 10.06 14.23 -6.55
CA ALA A 93 10.21 12.81 -6.86
C ALA A 93 11.36 12.55 -7.83
N GLU A 94 11.52 13.39 -8.86
CA GLU A 94 12.65 13.32 -9.80
C GLU A 94 13.99 13.56 -9.07
N LYS A 95 14.08 14.63 -8.27
CA LYS A 95 15.29 14.90 -7.46
C LYS A 95 15.61 13.78 -6.48
N LEU A 96 14.60 13.23 -5.81
CA LEU A 96 14.78 12.11 -4.89
C LEU A 96 15.31 10.88 -5.63
N ALA A 97 14.80 10.59 -6.83
CA ALA A 97 15.31 9.50 -7.65
C ALA A 97 16.79 9.70 -8.03
N ASP A 98 17.17 10.93 -8.39
CA ASP A 98 18.56 11.28 -8.70
C ASP A 98 19.47 11.11 -7.47
N PHE A 99 19.05 11.57 -6.30
CA PHE A 99 19.80 11.39 -5.05
C PHE A 99 19.97 9.91 -4.66
N LEU A 100 18.90 9.13 -4.79
CA LEU A 100 18.96 7.69 -4.49
C LEU A 100 19.88 6.96 -5.47
N LYS A 101 19.86 7.34 -6.75
CA LYS A 101 20.74 6.76 -7.76
C LYS A 101 22.20 7.11 -7.48
N ALA A 102 22.51 8.39 -7.23
CA ALA A 102 23.86 8.82 -6.91
C ALA A 102 24.41 8.13 -5.65
N ALA A 103 23.59 8.03 -4.59
CA ALA A 103 24.00 7.34 -3.37
C ALA A 103 24.19 5.83 -3.56
N ALA A 104 23.42 5.19 -4.45
CA ALA A 104 23.57 3.78 -4.77
C ALA A 104 24.85 3.50 -5.57
N ASP A 105 25.32 4.44 -6.39
CA ASP A 105 26.57 4.32 -7.15
C ASP A 105 27.82 4.41 -6.23
N GLU A 106 27.67 4.89 -4.99
CA GLU A 106 28.75 5.01 -3.99
C GLU A 106 28.89 3.79 -3.05
N ILE A 107 28.01 2.78 -3.16
CA ILE A 107 27.97 1.58 -2.30
C ILE A 107 28.33 0.34 -3.13
#